data_AF-A0A329TV45-F1
#
_entry.id   AF-A0A329TV45-F1
#
_cell.length_a   1.000
_cell.length_b   1.000
_cell.length_c   1.000
_cell.angle_alpha   90.00
_cell.angle_beta   90.00
_cell.angle_gamma   90.00
#
_symmetry.space_group_name_H-M   'P 1'
#
loop_
_entity.id
_entity.type
_entity.pdbx_description
1 polymer ?
#
loop_
_entity_poly.entity_id
_entity_poly.type
_entity_poly.pdbx_seq_one_letter_code
_entity_poly.pdbx_strand_id
1 'polypeptide(L)' 'MTAKREKAFRNAIASTRMEGLSFSKKSEQDCLRYLDGHLDAATLVREVLRQPQDTAAQR' A
#
# COMPACT_ATOMS: atom_id res chain seq x y z
N MET A 1 7.69 -3.44 13.26
CA MET A 1 8.25 -2.42 12.35
C MET A 1 9.37 -1.60 12.98
N THR A 2 10.36 -1.11 12.21
CA THR A 2 11.39 -0.16 12.71
C THR A 2 11.00 1.28 12.37
N ALA A 3 11.42 2.26 13.18
CA ALA A 3 11.13 3.68 12.95
C ALA A 3 11.60 4.18 11.56
N LYS A 4 12.71 3.63 11.04
CA LYS A 4 13.22 3.95 9.70
C LYS A 4 12.27 3.46 8.59
N ARG A 5 11.74 2.24 8.72
CA ARG A 5 10.77 1.69 7.76
C ARG A 5 9.44 2.42 7.82
N GLU A 6 8.98 2.80 9.02
CA GLU A 6 7.74 3.57 9.21
C GLU A 6 7.81 4.94 8.55
N LYS A 7 8.95 5.64 8.71
CA LYS A 7 9.18 6.93 8.06
C LYS A 7 9.20 6.77 6.53
N ALA A 8 9.92 5.77 6.02
CA ALA A 8 9.98 5.51 4.58
C ALA A 8 8.59 5.20 4.00
N PHE A 9 7.77 4.44 4.73
CA PHE A 9 6.40 4.14 4.34
C PHE A 9 5.52 5.38 4.30
N ARG A 10 5.57 6.22 5.34
CA ARG A 10 4.82 7.50 5.35
C ARG A 10 5.24 8.44 4.21
N ASN A 11 6.53 8.50 3.90
CA ASN A 11 7.04 9.28 2.78
C ASN A 11 6.51 8.76 1.43
N ALA A 12 6.45 7.44 1.24
CA ALA A 12 5.90 6.84 0.02
C ALA A 12 4.40 7.20 -0.16
N ILE A 13 3.60 7.09 0.91
CA ILE A 13 2.18 7.50 0.88
C ILE A 13 2.04 8.99 0.57
N ALA A 14 2.88 9.84 1.15
CA ALA A 14 2.86 11.27 0.88
C ALA A 14 3.16 11.56 -0.60
N SER A 15 4.15 10.90 -1.19
CA SER A 15 4.47 11.01 -2.62
C SER A 15 3.29 10.62 -3.51
N THR A 16 2.65 9.47 -3.24
CA THR A 16 1.46 9.01 -3.97
C THR A 16 0.32 10.03 -3.90
N ARG A 17 0.10 10.64 -2.73
CA ARG A 17 -0.93 11.69 -2.57
C ARG A 17 -0.57 12.98 -3.31
N MET A 18 0.71 13.34 -3.36
CA MET A 18 1.17 14.50 -4.14
C MET A 18 0.95 14.30 -5.65
N GLU A 19 0.98 13.06 -6.13
CA GLU A 19 0.63 12.70 -7.51
C GLU A 19 -0.89 12.67 -7.77
N GLY A 20 -1.71 13.02 -6.77
CA GLY A 20 -3.17 12.99 -6.88
C GLY A 20 -3.78 11.59 -6.83
N LEU A 21 -2.98 10.56 -6.52
CA LEU A 21 -3.44 9.19 -6.41
C LEU A 21 -4.03 8.93 -5.02
N SER A 22 -5.16 8.23 -4.99
CA SER A 22 -5.74 7.75 -3.74
C SER A 22 -5.01 6.49 -3.29
N PHE A 23 -4.73 6.42 -1.99
CA PHE A 23 -4.14 5.24 -1.37
C PHE A 23 -5.15 4.65 -0.39
N SER A 24 -5.67 3.45 -0.70
CA SER A 24 -6.75 2.84 0.08
C SER A 24 -6.26 2.36 1.45
N LYS A 25 -7.16 2.30 2.44
CA LYS A 25 -6.85 1.74 3.77
C LYS A 25 -6.40 0.28 3.68
N LYS A 26 -6.93 -0.48 2.72
CA LYS A 26 -6.54 -1.88 2.50
C LYS A 26 -5.12 -1.97 1.95
N SER A 27 -4.78 -1.15 0.95
CA SER A 27 -3.41 -1.07 0.43
C SER A 27 -2.41 -0.68 1.52
N GLU A 28 -2.81 0.22 2.44
CA GLU A 28 -2.00 0.57 3.61
C GLU A 28 -1.76 -0.63 4.52
N GLN A 29 -2.81 -1.36 4.88
CA GLN A 29 -2.69 -2.55 5.73
C GLN A 29 -1.86 -3.67 5.09
N ASP A 30 -2.02 -3.91 3.79
CA ASP A 30 -1.27 -4.94 3.07
C ASP A 30 0.22 -4.58 2.96
N CYS A 31 0.55 -3.30 2.75
CA CYS A 31 1.94 -2.82 2.82
C CYS A 31 2.54 -2.96 4.23
N LEU A 32 1.77 -2.69 5.29
CA LEU A 32 2.23 -2.91 6.67
C LEU A 32 2.55 -4.39 6.94
N ARG A 33 1.66 -5.30 6.53
CA ARG A 33 1.87 -6.76 6.63
C ARG A 33 3.15 -7.19 5.89
N TYR A 34 3.39 -6.65 4.71
CA TYR A 34 4.61 -6.89 3.95
C TYR A 34 5.86 -6.35 4.65
N LEU A 35 5.83 -5.12 5.16
CA LEU A 35 6.98 -4.49 5.83
C LEU A 35 7.36 -5.16 7.16
N ASP A 36 6.39 -5.74 7.85
CA ASP A 36 6.59 -6.55 9.06
C ASP A 36 6.95 -8.01 8.75
N GLY A 37 6.96 -8.42 7.48
CA GLY A 37 7.39 -9.76 7.06
C GLY A 37 6.31 -10.84 7.21
N HIS A 38 5.06 -10.46 7.48
CA HIS A 38 3.92 -11.38 7.52
C HIS A 38 3.45 -11.83 6.13
N LEU A 39 4.00 -11.21 5.08
CA LEU A 39 3.56 -11.40 3.72
C LEU A 39 4.75 -11.18 2.77
N ASP A 40 4.94 -12.05 1.79
CA ASP A 40 5.99 -11.91 0.79
C ASP A 40 5.52 -11.11 -0.44
N ALA A 41 6.45 -10.63 -1.26
CA ALA A 41 6.13 -9.80 -2.40
C ALA A 41 5.20 -10.51 -3.41
N ALA A 42 5.37 -11.82 -3.60
CA ALA A 42 4.56 -12.59 -4.55
C ALA A 42 3.10 -12.70 -4.08
N THR A 43 2.90 -12.88 -2.78
CA THR A 43 1.58 -12.93 -2.14
C THR A 43 0.93 -11.56 -2.17
N LEU A 44 1.70 -10.49 -1.96
CA LEU A 44 1.18 -9.11 -2.00
C LEU A 44 0.60 -8.79 -3.37
N VAL A 45 1.38 -9.06 -4.40
CA VAL A 45 0.96 -8.82 -5.79
C VAL A 45 -0.28 -9.64 -6.13
N ARG A 46 -0.36 -10.91 -5.70
CA ARG A 46 -1.55 -11.74 -5.92
C ARG A 46 -2.79 -11.19 -5.21
N GLU A 47 -2.67 -10.75 -3.96
CA GLU A 47 -3.79 -10.17 -3.21
C GLU A 47 -4.27 -8.87 -3.87
N VAL A 48 -3.35 -7.98 -4.26
CA VAL A 48 -3.67 -6.72 -4.95
C VAL A 48 -4.34 -6.96 -6.30
N LEU A 49 -3.86 -7.92 -7.10
CA LEU A 49 -4.45 -8.26 -8.40
C LEU A 49 -5.82 -8.95 -8.28
N ARG A 50 -6.08 -9.67 -7.19
CA ARG A 50 -7.38 -10.29 -6.92
C ARG A 50 -8.42 -9.29 -6.44
N GLN A 51 -8.00 -8.13 -5.92
CA GLN A 51 -8.95 -7.11 -5.55
C GLN A 51 -9.61 -6.53 -6.80
N PRO A 52 -10.94 -6.37 -6.82
CA PRO A 52 -11.56 -5.48 -7.79
C PRO A 52 -10.89 -4.13 -7.59
N GLN A 53 -10.16 -3.65 -8.61
CA GLN A 53 -9.56 -2.34 -8.58
C GLN A 53 -10.68 -1.36 -8.23
N ASP A 54 -10.48 -0.48 -7.26
CA ASP A 54 -11.39 0.63 -6.94
C ASP A 54 -11.45 1.56 -8.18
N THR A 55 -12.13 1.09 -9.22
CA THR A 55 -12.39 1.77 -10.49
C THR A 55 -13.58 2.73 -10.30
N ALA A 56 -13.73 3.25 -9.08
CA ALA A 56 -14.84 4.07 -8.60
C ALA A 56 -14.35 5.39 -7.97
N ALA A 57 -13.11 5.81 -8.27
CA ALA A 57 -12.60 7.15 -7.95
C ALA A 57 -12.20 7.95 -9.20
N GLN A 58 -12.77 7.60 -10.37
CA GLN A 58 -12.80 8.46 -11.56
C GLN A 58 -14.25 8.60 -12.03
N ARG A 59 -15.03 9.41 -11.31
CA ARG A 59 -16.22 10.09 -11.83
C ARG A 59 -16.29 11.47 -11.20
#